data_AF-A0A2N0S912-F1
#
_entry.id   AF-A0A2N0S912-F1
#
_cell.length_a   1.000
_cell.length_b   1.000
_cell.length_c   1.000
_cell.angle_alpha   90.00
_cell.angle_beta   90.00
_cell.angle_gamma   90.00
#
_symmetry.space_group_name_H-M   'P 1'
#
loop_
_entity.id
_entity.type
_entity.pdbx_description
1 polymer ?
#
loop_
_entity_poly.entity_id
_entity_poly.type
_entity_poly.pdbx_seq_one_letter_code
_entity_poly.pdbx_strand_id
1 'polypeptide(L)'
;MSGWKPGFKKIYLPNVIFRLMRTPSLPPNKVAFRIPTNINKLDIKDYLTNIYKLDVVDVRTMVYAAESQINNQRYRPSYKKAIVTLGDDFNYPPR
;
A
#
# COMPACT_ATOMS: atom_id res chain seq x y z
N MET A 1 -9.15 -20.04 9.48
CA MET A 1 -9.06 -18.66 10.00
C MET A 1 -7.58 -18.33 10.12
N SER A 2 -7.10 -17.36 9.35
CA SER A 2 -5.67 -17.06 9.17
C SER A 2 -4.99 -16.70 10.51
N GLY A 3 -3.87 -17.36 10.83
CA GLY A 3 -3.11 -17.26 12.08
C GLY A 3 -2.29 -15.97 12.23
N TRP A 4 -2.83 -14.84 11.82
CA TRP A 4 -2.17 -13.54 11.95
C TRP A 4 -2.50 -12.90 13.29
N LYS A 5 -1.47 -12.43 14.02
CA LYS A 5 -1.61 -11.81 15.34
C LYS A 5 -1.59 -10.29 15.19
N PRO A 6 -2.63 -9.57 15.67
CA PRO A 6 -2.62 -8.11 15.70
C PRO A 6 -1.55 -7.60 16.68
N GLY A 7 -1.06 -6.39 16.42
CA GLY A 7 -0.09 -5.73 17.29
C GLY A 7 -0.69 -5.29 18.63
N PHE A 8 0.16 -5.13 19.65
CA PHE A 8 -0.27 -4.67 20.98
C PHE A 8 -0.63 -3.18 21.02
N LYS A 9 -0.04 -2.37 20.14
CA LYS A 9 -0.25 -0.92 20.09
C LYS A 9 -1.53 -0.59 19.34
N LYS A 10 -2.57 -0.19 20.07
CA LYS A 10 -3.85 0.24 19.50
C LYS A 10 -3.77 1.67 18.98
N ILE A 11 -4.15 1.87 17.72
CA ILE A 11 -4.27 3.20 17.10
C ILE A 11 -5.74 3.42 16.79
N TYR A 12 -6.42 4.26 17.58
CA TYR A 12 -7.85 4.50 17.43
C TYR A 12 -8.18 5.48 16.29
N LEU A 13 -7.32 6.47 16.08
CA LEU A 13 -7.51 7.54 15.08
C LEU A 13 -6.28 7.64 14.17
N PRO A 14 -6.11 6.71 13.22
CA PRO A 14 -4.95 6.71 12.33
C PRO A 14 -5.02 7.89 11.34
N ASN A 15 -4.05 8.79 11.38
CA ASN A 15 -3.91 9.89 10.43
C ASN A 15 -2.93 9.52 9.30
N VAL A 16 -3.36 8.66 8.39
CA VAL A 16 -2.53 8.14 7.28
C VAL A 16 -3.34 8.08 5.99
N ILE A 17 -2.68 8.32 4.86
CA ILE A 17 -3.33 8.33 3.54
C ILE A 17 -2.79 7.16 2.71
N PHE A 18 -3.67 6.22 2.37
CA PHE A 18 -3.40 5.14 1.44
C PHE A 18 -4.03 5.50 0.09
N ARG A 19 -3.21 5.67 -0.95
CA ARG A 19 -3.70 5.99 -2.29
C ARG A 19 -3.62 4.76 -3.18
N LEU A 20 -4.77 4.20 -3.57
CA LEU A 20 -4.85 3.13 -4.56
C LEU A 20 -4.34 3.62 -5.92
N MET A 21 -3.46 2.84 -6.55
CA MET A 21 -2.84 3.17 -7.83
C MET A 21 -3.28 2.19 -8.90
N ARG A 22 -3.82 2.72 -10.00
CA ARG A 22 -4.21 1.91 -11.17
C ARG A 22 -2.98 1.30 -11.83
N THR A 23 -2.80 -0.02 -11.69
CA THR A 23 -1.65 -0.77 -12.19
C THR A 23 -2.12 -1.97 -13.02
N PRO A 24 -2.43 -1.78 -14.32
CA PRO A 24 -2.93 -2.86 -15.19
C PRO A 24 -1.88 -3.94 -15.47
N SER A 25 -0.60 -3.67 -15.19
CA SER A 25 0.49 -4.63 -15.35
C SER A 25 0.62 -5.63 -14.20
N LEU A 26 -0.13 -5.44 -13.10
CA LEU A 26 -0.15 -6.39 -12.00
C LEU A 26 -1.20 -7.47 -12.24
N PRO A 27 -0.98 -8.70 -11.74
CA PRO A 27 -2.02 -9.72 -11.69
C PRO A 27 -3.31 -9.21 -11.01
N PRO A 28 -4.50 -9.76 -11.35
CA PRO A 28 -5.79 -9.29 -10.83
C PRO A 28 -5.90 -9.30 -9.29
N ASN A 29 -5.27 -10.27 -8.63
CA ASN A 29 -5.22 -10.34 -7.16
C ASN A 29 -4.18 -9.39 -6.52
N LYS A 30 -3.47 -8.57 -7.31
CA LYS A 30 -2.43 -7.67 -6.79
C LYS A 30 -2.80 -6.21 -7.05
N VAL A 31 -2.90 -5.47 -5.94
CA VAL A 31 -3.17 -4.04 -5.96
C VAL A 31 -1.96 -3.25 -5.45
N ALA A 32 -1.78 -2.04 -5.98
CA ALA A 32 -0.69 -1.16 -5.56
C ALA A 32 -1.24 0.07 -4.82
N PHE A 33 -0.62 0.41 -3.71
CA PHE A 33 -0.88 1.64 -2.96
C PHE A 33 0.37 2.51 -2.90
N ARG A 34 0.19 3.83 -2.98
CA ARG A 34 1.17 4.80 -2.49
C ARG A 34 0.85 5.11 -1.04
N ILE A 35 1.84 4.97 -0.18
CA ILE A 35 1.71 5.06 1.28
C ILE A 35 2.79 5.97 1.89
N PRO A 36 2.58 6.46 3.12
CA PRO A 36 3.60 7.17 3.87
C PRO A 36 4.84 6.31 4.12
N THR A 37 6.02 6.94 4.17
CA THR A 37 7.30 6.23 4.32
C THR A 37 7.52 5.65 5.73
N ASN A 38 6.79 6.11 6.75
CA ASN A 38 6.85 5.59 8.12
C ASN A 38 6.03 4.31 8.36
N ILE A 39 5.21 3.88 7.39
CA ILE A 39 4.33 2.71 7.53
C ILE A 39 5.09 1.41 7.22
N ASN A 40 4.93 0.39 8.08
CA ASN A 40 5.54 -0.94 7.91
C ASN A 40 4.57 -1.95 7.23
N LYS A 41 5.05 -3.15 6.88
CA LYS A 41 4.26 -4.20 6.22
C LYS A 41 3.10 -4.74 7.07
N LEU A 42 3.34 -4.92 8.37
CA LEU A 42 2.34 -5.37 9.33
C LEU A 42 1.25 -4.33 9.53
N ASP A 43 1.61 -3.03 9.58
CA ASP A 43 0.66 -1.93 9.67
C ASP A 43 -0.25 -1.89 8.44
N ILE A 44 0.29 -2.15 7.24
CA ILE A 44 -0.50 -2.20 5.99
C ILE A 44 -1.52 -3.34 6.06
N LYS A 45 -1.10 -4.53 6.51
CA LYS A 45 -1.99 -5.68 6.66
C LYS A 45 -3.07 -5.38 7.70
N ASP A 46 -2.69 -4.86 8.88
CA ASP A 46 -3.63 -4.48 9.94
C ASP A 46 -4.64 -3.43 9.49
N TYR A 47 -4.15 -2.36 8.84
CA TYR A 47 -4.99 -1.27 8.34
C TYR A 47 -6.00 -1.75 7.31
N LEU A 48 -5.58 -2.49 6.29
CA LEU A 48 -6.47 -2.96 5.22
C LEU A 48 -7.46 -4.03 5.70
N THR A 49 -7.04 -4.93 6.60
CA THR A 49 -7.93 -5.94 7.17
C THR A 49 -8.93 -5.32 8.15
N ASN A 50 -8.51 -4.41 9.04
CA ASN A 50 -9.41 -3.88 10.06
C ASN A 50 -10.35 -2.78 9.56
N ILE A 51 -9.85 -1.86 8.73
CA ILE A 51 -10.63 -0.72 8.25
C ILE A 51 -11.42 -1.08 6.99
N TYR A 52 -10.78 -1.73 6.01
CA TYR A 52 -11.40 -2.04 4.72
C TYR A 52 -11.92 -3.48 4.60
N LYS A 53 -11.73 -4.32 5.62
CA LYS A 53 -12.18 -5.72 5.65
C LYS A 53 -11.65 -6.57 4.50
N LEU A 54 -10.44 -6.25 4.02
CA LEU A 54 -9.79 -7.00 2.95
C LEU A 54 -9.05 -8.23 3.49
N ASP A 55 -9.16 -9.35 2.78
CA ASP A 55 -8.29 -10.50 2.99
C ASP A 55 -6.92 -10.25 2.35
N VAL A 56 -5.91 -10.02 3.19
CA VAL A 56 -4.55 -9.69 2.76
C VAL A 56 -3.63 -10.89 2.98
N VAL A 57 -3.22 -11.48 1.87
CA VAL A 57 -2.36 -12.67 1.85
C VAL A 57 -0.89 -12.28 2.05
N ASP A 58 -0.37 -11.35 1.23
CA ASP A 58 1.03 -10.90 1.25
C ASP A 58 1.14 -9.38 1.05
N VAL A 59 2.19 -8.79 1.61
CA VAL A 59 2.51 -7.36 1.46
C VAL A 59 3.98 -7.18 1.11
N ARG A 60 4.23 -6.57 -0.05
CA ARG A 60 5.57 -6.17 -0.50
C ARG A 60 5.67 -4.67 -0.57
N THR A 61 6.78 -4.11 -0.13
CA THR A 61 6.99 -2.65 -0.12
C THR A 61 8.28 -2.28 -0.80
N MET A 62 8.28 -1.17 -1.53
CA MET A 62 9.44 -0.59 -2.19
C MET A 62 9.47 0.91 -1.90
N VAL A 63 10.65 1.45 -1.57
CA VAL A 63 10.85 2.90 -1.42
C VAL A 63 11.48 3.43 -2.70
N TYR A 64 10.80 4.37 -3.35
CA TYR A 64 11.30 5.09 -4.50
C TYR A 64 11.99 6.36 -4.01
N ALA A 65 13.25 6.52 -4.37
CA ALA A 65 14.03 7.72 -4.04
C ALA A 65 13.44 8.96 -4.74
N ALA A 66 13.69 10.12 -4.14
CA ALA A 66 13.37 11.38 -4.81
C ALA A 66 14.32 11.55 -6.00
N GLU A 67 13.77 11.94 -7.15
CA GLU A 67 14.57 12.32 -8.31
C GLU A 67 14.70 13.84 -8.30
N SER A 68 15.93 14.33 -8.12
CA SER A 68 16.30 15.73 -8.28
C SER A 68 17.17 15.86 -9.52
N GLN A 69 16.68 16.52 -10.57
CA GLN A 69 17.52 16.85 -11.72
C GLN A 69 18.13 18.23 -11.51
N ILE A 70 19.46 18.27 -11.45
CA ILE A 70 20.26 19.50 -11.54
C ILE A 70 20.07 20.04 -12.97
N ASN A 71 19.78 21.34 -13.09
CA ASN A 71 19.46 22.07 -14.34
C ASN A 71 17.96 22.12 -14.77
N ASN A 72 17.09 22.54 -13.85
CA ASN A 72 15.79 23.17 -14.13
C ASN A 72 14.61 22.27 -14.61
N GLN A 73 14.52 21.00 -14.20
CA GLN A 73 13.34 20.16 -14.51
C GLN A 73 12.85 19.28 -13.35
N ARG A 74 11.53 19.37 -13.10
CA ARG A 74 10.60 18.48 -12.34
C ARG A 74 11.18 17.69 -11.14
N TYR A 75 11.02 18.23 -9.93
CA TYR A 75 11.20 17.47 -8.68
C TYR A 75 10.13 16.38 -8.54
N ARG A 76 10.56 15.13 -8.30
CA ARG A 76 9.65 14.04 -7.92
C ARG A 76 9.94 13.63 -6.47
N PRO A 77 9.01 13.86 -5.53
CA PRO A 77 9.22 13.45 -4.16
C PRO A 77 9.31 11.94 -4.04
N SER A 78 10.13 11.48 -3.10
CA SER A 78 10.21 10.08 -2.73
C SER A 78 8.84 9.56 -2.28
N TYR A 79 8.63 8.27 -2.46
CA TYR A 79 7.42 7.63 -1.96
C TYR A 79 7.63 6.15 -1.69
N LYS A 80 6.83 5.63 -0.77
CA LYS A 80 6.74 4.20 -0.55
C LYS A 80 5.55 3.65 -1.34
N LYS A 81 5.81 2.59 -2.10
CA LYS A 81 4.80 1.79 -2.80
C LYS A 81 4.61 0.49 -2.04
N ALA A 82 3.37 0.12 -1.78
CA ALA A 82 2.99 -1.19 -1.30
C ALA A 82 2.28 -1.96 -2.43
N ILE A 83 2.69 -3.19 -2.68
CA ILE A 83 1.98 -4.16 -3.50
C ILE A 83 1.37 -5.17 -2.54
N VAL A 84 0.04 -5.27 -2.56
CA VAL A 84 -0.74 -6.11 -1.67
C VAL A 84 -1.36 -7.22 -2.51
N THR A 85 -1.14 -8.46 -2.10
CA THR A 85 -1.82 -9.63 -2.67
C THR A 85 -3.08 -9.87 -1.86
N LEU A 86 -4.23 -9.78 -2.54
CA LEU A 86 -5.55 -10.03 -1.97
C LEU A 86 -5.91 -11.51 -2.07
N GLY A 87 -6.84 -11.97 -1.23
CA GLY A 87 -7.44 -13.29 -1.33
C GLY A 87 -8.27 -13.46 -2.61
N ASP A 88 -8.97 -12.39 -3.00
CA ASP A 88 -9.83 -12.32 -4.19
C ASP A 88 -9.25 -11.41 -5.28
N ASP A 89 -9.68 -11.63 -6.53
CA ASP A 89 -9.31 -10.79 -7.66
C ASP A 89 -10.01 -9.42 -7.61
N PHE A 90 -9.31 -8.38 -8.09
CA PHE A 90 -9.83 -7.02 -8.20
C PHE A 90 -9.55 -6.42 -9.59
N ASN A 91 -10.61 -5.99 -10.26
CA ASN A 91 -10.53 -5.31 -11.55
C ASN A 91 -11.01 -3.86 -11.42
N TYR A 92 -10.20 -2.92 -11.91
CA TYR A 92 -10.59 -1.51 -11.94
C TYR A 92 -11.73 -1.27 -12.94
N PRO A 93 -12.68 -0.37 -12.63
CA PRO A 93 -13.71 0.03 -13.58
C PRO A 93 -13.08 0.64 -14.84
N PRO A 94 -13.70 0.50 -16.02
CA PRO A 94 -13.20 1.11 -17.25
C PRO A 94 -12.95 2.61 -17.09
N ARG A 95 -12.03 3.16 -17.90
CA ARG A 95 -11.72 4.60 -17.88
C ARG A 95 -12.83 5.42 -18.50
#